data_AF-A0A3M1Y221-F1
#
_entry.id   AF-A0A3M1Y221-F1
#
_cell.length_a   1.000
_cell.length_b   1.000
_cell.length_c   1.000
_cell.angle_alpha   90.00
_cell.angle_beta   90.00
_cell.angle_gamma   90.00
#
_symmetry.space_group_name_H-M   'P 1'
#
loop_
_entity.id
_entity.type
_entity.pdbx_description
1 polymer ?
#
loop_
_entity_poly.entity_id
_entity_poly.type
_entity_poly.pdbx_seq_one_letter_code
_entity_poly.pdbx_strand_id
1 'polypeptide(L)'
;MMLSTKDLIAQECEYIKGFLLEKNRRYGNSALQPLRVFSNAETDEQLRVRIDDKLSRISTGNTDDEDAVLDLIGYLILLRVHNKQHVEG
;
A
#
# COMPACT_ATOMS: atom_id res chain seq x y z
N MET A 1 21.49 22.66 7.15
CA MET A 1 20.83 23.24 5.96
C MET A 1 19.39 22.74 5.97
N MET A 2 18.40 23.61 5.76
CA MET A 2 16.99 23.20 5.74
C MET A 2 16.72 22.41 4.46
N LEU A 3 16.01 21.28 4.55
CA LEU A 3 15.67 20.47 3.38
C LEU A 3 14.69 21.24 2.49
N SER A 4 14.87 21.16 1.17
CA SER A 4 13.89 21.69 0.23
C SER A 4 12.68 20.76 0.12
N THR A 5 11.55 21.27 -0.36
CA THR A 5 10.38 20.44 -0.67
C THR A 5 10.71 19.29 -1.61
N LYS A 6 11.63 19.50 -2.57
CA LYS A 6 12.08 18.44 -3.49
C LYS A 6 12.82 17.33 -2.75
N ASP A 7 13.66 17.68 -1.78
CA ASP A 7 14.39 16.71 -0.97
C ASP A 7 13.42 15.89 -0.09
N LEU A 8 12.42 16.54 0.49
CA LEU A 8 11.38 15.87 1.30
C LEU A 8 10.54 14.91 0.45
N ILE A 9 10.11 15.32 -0.75
CA ILE A 9 9.39 14.45 -1.69
C ILE A 9 10.22 13.21 -2.02
N ALA A 10 11.52 13.39 -2.30
CA ALA A 10 12.42 12.28 -2.61
C ALA A 10 12.57 11.33 -1.42
N GLN A 11 12.68 11.86 -0.20
CA GLN A 11 12.76 11.06 1.02
C GLN A 11 11.49 10.24 1.25
N GLU A 12 10.30 10.83 1.10
CA GLU A 12 9.03 10.11 1.23
C GLU A 12 8.89 8.99 0.19
N CYS A 13 9.29 9.26 -1.06
CA CYS A 13 9.27 8.26 -2.13
C CYS A 13 10.25 7.10 -1.86
N GLU A 14 11.44 7.40 -1.33
CA GLU A 14 12.42 6.37 -0.95
C GLU A 14 11.93 5.55 0.24
N TYR A 15 11.32 6.22 1.21
CA TYR A 15 10.77 5.61 2.41
C TYR A 15 9.65 4.62 2.07
N ILE A 16 8.64 5.02 1.29
CA ILE A 16 7.55 4.10 0.91
C ILE A 16 8.06 2.92 0.09
N LYS A 17 9.06 3.14 -0.78
CA LYS A 17 9.71 2.06 -1.53
C LYS A 17 10.36 1.06 -0.57
N GLY A 18 11.18 1.53 0.36
CA GLY A 18 11.83 0.69 1.36
C GLY A 18 10.81 -0.08 2.22
N PHE A 19 9.77 0.61 2.66
CA PHE A 19 8.68 0.03 3.45
C PHE A 19 7.96 -1.12 2.74
N LEU A 20 7.59 -0.94 1.46
CA LEU A 20 6.92 -1.97 0.67
C LEU A 20 7.83 -3.16 0.38
N LEU A 21 9.10 -2.91 0.04
CA LEU A 21 10.08 -3.98 -0.18
C LEU A 21 10.33 -4.78 1.10
N GLU A 22 10.40 -4.13 2.26
CA GLU A 22 10.57 -4.79 3.54
C GLU A 22 9.35 -5.64 3.91
N LYS A 23 8.12 -5.10 3.73
CA LYS A 23 6.89 -5.89 3.91
C LYS A 23 6.86 -7.10 2.98
N ASN A 24 7.20 -6.94 1.71
CA ASN A 24 7.27 -8.05 0.75
C ASN A 24 8.34 -9.09 1.14
N ARG A 25 9.50 -8.65 1.63
CA ARG A 25 10.54 -9.56 2.15
C ARG A 25 10.05 -10.38 3.34
N ARG A 26 9.32 -9.75 4.27
CA ARG A 26 8.81 -10.40 5.49
C ARG A 26 7.64 -11.34 5.26
N TYR A 27 6.72 -10.98 4.38
CA TYR A 27 5.45 -11.68 4.19
C TYR A 27 5.28 -12.31 2.79
N GLY A 28 6.34 -12.29 1.98
CA GLY A 28 6.31 -12.70 0.58
C GLY A 28 5.34 -11.87 -0.26
N ASN A 29 4.90 -12.45 -1.37
CA ASN A 29 3.92 -11.83 -2.27
C ASN A 29 2.48 -11.95 -1.77
N SER A 30 2.24 -12.09 -0.46
CA SER A 30 0.92 -12.32 0.13
C SER A 30 -0.12 -11.25 -0.21
N ALA A 31 0.30 -10.02 -0.51
CA ALA A 31 -0.58 -8.95 -0.96
C ALA A 31 -1.19 -9.21 -2.36
N LEU A 32 -0.45 -9.88 -3.26
CA LEU A 32 -0.90 -10.17 -4.63
C LEU A 32 -1.20 -11.65 -4.87
N GLN A 33 -0.75 -12.52 -3.97
CA GLN A 33 -0.98 -13.97 -3.94
C GLN A 33 -1.44 -14.36 -2.53
N PRO A 34 -2.64 -13.92 -2.11
CA PRO A 34 -3.15 -14.24 -0.78
C PRO A 34 -3.40 -15.75 -0.64
N LEU A 35 -3.31 -16.27 0.58
CA LEU A 35 -3.54 -17.69 0.88
C LEU A 35 -4.99 -18.16 0.60
N ARG A 36 -5.94 -17.21 0.47
CA ARG A 36 -7.37 -17.48 0.21
C ARG A 36 -8.03 -18.48 1.18
N VAL A 37 -7.66 -18.44 2.47
CA VAL A 37 -8.23 -19.35 3.50
C VAL A 37 -9.67 -18.98 3.84
N PHE A 38 -9.94 -17.70 4.09
CA PHE A 38 -11.27 -17.22 4.48
C PHE A 38 -11.98 -16.41 3.38
N SER A 39 -11.21 -15.69 2.57
CA SER A 39 -11.73 -14.88 1.46
C SER A 39 -11.25 -15.44 0.14
N ASN A 40 -12.18 -15.60 -0.80
CA ASN A 40 -11.92 -16.01 -2.18
C ASN A 40 -12.09 -14.84 -3.17
N ALA A 41 -12.25 -13.61 -2.68
CA ALA A 41 -12.39 -12.43 -3.54
C ALA A 41 -11.15 -12.27 -4.44
N GLU A 42 -11.34 -11.65 -5.60
CA GLU A 42 -10.21 -11.35 -6.47
C GLU A 42 -9.24 -10.36 -5.83
N THR A 43 -7.98 -10.44 -6.25
CA THR A 43 -6.88 -9.74 -5.57
C THR A 43 -7.05 -8.22 -5.68
N ASP A 44 -7.50 -7.74 -6.83
CA ASP A 44 -7.81 -6.33 -7.06
C ASP A 44 -8.94 -5.83 -6.14
N GLU A 45 -9.97 -6.66 -5.93
CA GLU A 45 -11.05 -6.35 -5.00
C GLU A 45 -10.59 -6.31 -3.55
N GLN A 46 -9.75 -7.26 -3.14
CA GLN A 46 -9.15 -7.24 -1.80
C GLN A 46 -8.32 -5.97 -1.56
N LEU A 47 -7.56 -5.52 -2.56
CA LEU A 47 -6.79 -4.27 -2.47
C LEU A 47 -7.73 -3.05 -2.36
N ARG A 48 -8.81 -3.00 -3.14
CA ARG A 48 -9.82 -1.92 -3.06
C ARG A 48 -10.49 -1.85 -1.70
N VAL A 49 -10.89 -2.99 -1.12
CA VAL A 49 -11.46 -3.03 0.23
C VAL A 49 -10.50 -2.47 1.28
N ARG A 50 -9.19 -2.74 1.16
CA ARG A 50 -8.18 -2.17 2.08
C ARG A 50 -7.98 -0.68 1.87
N ILE A 51 -8.06 -0.21 0.63
CA ILE A 51 -8.04 1.23 0.30
C ILE A 51 -9.23 1.93 0.97
N ASP A 52 -10.43 1.36 0.88
CA ASP A 52 -11.64 1.92 1.51
C ASP A 52 -11.54 1.95 3.04
N ASP A 53 -10.99 0.90 3.68
CA ASP A 53 -10.71 0.90 5.12
C ASP A 53 -9.80 2.08 5.52
N LYS A 54 -8.73 2.31 4.75
CA LYS A 54 -7.78 3.40 5.04
C LYS A 54 -8.39 4.78 4.77
N LEU A 55 -9.19 4.94 3.71
CA LEU A 55 -9.95 6.16 3.46
C LEU A 55 -10.96 6.45 4.58
N SER A 56 -11.67 5.42 5.06
CA SER A 56 -12.64 5.54 6.16
C SER A 56 -11.97 6.04 7.44
N ARG A 57 -10.82 5.47 7.81
CA ARG A 57 -10.03 5.90 8.98
C ARG A 57 -9.56 7.36 8.87
N ILE A 58 -9.04 7.75 7.71
CA ILE A 58 -8.64 9.14 7.45
C ILE A 58 -9.84 10.08 7.57
N SER A 59 -10.98 9.71 6.98
CA SER A 59 -12.19 10.54 6.97
C SER A 59 -12.81 10.73 8.36
N THR A 60 -12.64 9.74 9.25
CA THR A 60 -13.20 9.75 10.61
C THR A 60 -12.25 10.33 11.64
N GLY A 61 -11.02 10.67 11.26
CA GLY A 61 -9.98 11.16 12.17
C GLY A 61 -9.46 10.09 13.15
N ASN A 62 -9.82 8.82 12.94
CA ASN A 62 -9.35 7.71 13.77
C ASN A 62 -8.03 7.17 13.21
N THR A 63 -6.95 7.86 13.56
CA THR A 63 -5.57 7.50 13.19
C THR A 63 -4.83 6.84 14.36
N ASP A 64 -5.48 5.93 15.07
CA ASP A 64 -4.84 5.12 16.12
C ASP A 64 -3.63 4.36 15.54
N ASP A 65 -2.44 4.60 16.12
CA ASP A 65 -1.09 3.96 15.99
C ASP A 65 -0.52 3.60 14.59
N GLU A 66 -1.36 3.43 13.57
CA GLU A 66 -0.99 3.17 12.18
C GLU A 66 -1.10 4.45 11.35
N ASP A 67 -0.06 4.73 10.56
CA ASP A 67 -0.08 5.79 9.56
C ASP A 67 -0.99 5.39 8.39
N ALA A 68 -2.27 5.73 8.51
CA ALA A 68 -3.30 5.41 7.53
C ALA A 68 -3.01 6.04 6.14
N VAL A 69 -2.32 7.18 6.09
CA VAL A 69 -1.94 7.85 4.83
C VAL A 69 -0.84 7.06 4.14
N LEU A 70 0.22 6.67 4.86
CA LEU A 70 1.30 5.85 4.32
C LEU A 70 0.78 4.49 3.82
N ASP A 71 -0.10 3.84 4.59
CA ASP A 71 -0.71 2.58 4.19
C ASP A 71 -1.57 2.73 2.93
N LEU A 72 -2.36 3.81 2.82
CA LEU A 72 -3.15 4.11 1.63
C LEU A 72 -2.24 4.24 0.39
N ILE A 73 -1.13 4.99 0.50
CA ILE A 73 -0.14 5.10 -0.58
C ILE A 73 0.42 3.71 -0.93
N GLY A 74 0.71 2.89 0.08
CA GLY A 74 1.18 1.51 -0.10
C GLY A 74 0.21 0.65 -0.90
N TYR A 75 -1.08 0.64 -0.54
CA TYR A 75 -2.09 -0.14 -1.27
C TYR A 75 -2.32 0.38 -2.69
N LEU A 76 -2.26 1.69 -2.93
CA LEU A 76 -2.35 2.26 -4.28
C LEU A 76 -1.18 1.81 -5.17
N ILE A 77 0.05 1.76 -4.63
CA ILE A 77 1.21 1.23 -5.37
C ILE A 77 1.01 -0.26 -5.68
N LEU A 78 0.57 -1.06 -4.71
CA LEU A 78 0.31 -2.49 -4.91
C LEU A 78 -0.77 -2.73 -5.97
N LEU A 79 -1.83 -1.93 -5.99
CA LEU A 79 -2.85 -1.98 -7.04
C LEU A 79 -2.27 -1.67 -8.42
N ARG A 80 -1.38 -0.67 -8.53
CA ARG A 80 -0.69 -0.39 -9.80
C ARG A 80 0.22 -1.54 -10.24
N VAL A 81 0.92 -2.19 -9.30
CA VAL A 81 1.75 -3.37 -9.60
C VAL A 81 0.89 -4.53 -10.09
N HIS A 82 -0.23 -4.81 -9.41
CA HIS A 82 -1.20 -5.81 -9.83
C HIS A 82 -1.68 -5.55 -11.26
N ASN A 83 -2.13 -4.32 -11.55
CA ASN A 83 -2.60 -3.95 -12.88
C ASN A 83 -1.53 -4.09 -13.95
N LYS A 84 -0.27 -3.74 -13.67
CA LYS A 84 0.84 -3.94 -14.61
C LYS A 84 1.06 -5.41 -14.95
N GLN A 85 1.00 -6.29 -13.95
CA GLN A 85 1.12 -7.74 -14.16
C GLN A 85 -0.02 -8.33 -15.00
N HIS A 86 -1.18 -7.68 -15.03
CA HIS A 86 -2.38 -8.16 -15.74
C HIS A 86 -2.63 -7.45 -17.08
N VAL A 87 -1.97 -6.33 -17.37
CA VAL A 87 -1.99 -5.66 -18.68
C VAL A 87 -0.90 -6.22 -19.61
N GLU A 88 0.17 -6.78 -19.04
CA GLU A 88 1.26 -7.44 -19.78
C GLU A 88 1.01 -8.95 -20.01
N GLY A 89 -0.16 -9.48 -19.62
CA GLY A 89 -0.56 -10.88 -19.75
C GLY A 89 -1.58 -11.14 -20.85
#